data_AF-A0A7V2YDR3-F1
#
_entry.id   AF-A0A7V2YDR3-F1
#
_cell.length_a   1.000
_cell.length_b   1.000
_cell.length_c   1.000
_cell.angle_alpha   90.00
_cell.angle_beta   90.00
_cell.angle_gamma   90.00
#
_symmetry.space_group_name_H-M   'P 1'
#
loop_
_entity.id
_entity.type
_entity.pdbx_description
1 polymer ?
#
loop_
_entity_poly.entity_id
_entity_poly.type
_entity_poly.pdbx_seq_one_letter_code
_entity_poly.pdbx_strand_id
1 'polypeptide(L)'
;MKRMIEVRRALLSVSDKKGLVEFARGLASMGVEIISTGGTARTLREASLKVQEVAELTGFPEMLDGRVKTLHPFIHGGILARRELPEHMAQLKAHNIKPIDMVVVNLYPFEATIEKPGCSEQEAIEHIDIGGPCLIRAAAKNHTGVAVVVDPQDYEPLLGEIREHGGKISLSTSRALAQKAFELTSRYDALIARWLGKSACGAS
;
A
#
# COMPACT_ATOMS: atom_id res chain seq x y z
N MET A 1 17.94 -12.45 -19.67
CA MET A 1 16.94 -12.90 -18.66
C MET A 1 15.92 -11.79 -18.47
N LYS A 2 14.61 -12.10 -18.42
CA LYS A 2 13.57 -11.09 -18.14
C LYS A 2 13.83 -10.51 -16.74
N ARG A 3 13.74 -9.17 -16.58
CA ARG A 3 13.92 -8.51 -15.28
C ARG A 3 12.76 -8.88 -14.36
N MET A 4 13.06 -9.23 -13.11
CA MET A 4 12.08 -9.63 -12.10
C MET A 4 12.35 -8.91 -10.78
N ILE A 5 11.32 -8.75 -9.97
CA ILE A 5 11.37 -8.14 -8.65
C ILE A 5 11.38 -9.27 -7.63
N GLU A 6 12.40 -9.33 -6.79
CA GLU A 6 12.43 -10.27 -5.68
C GLU A 6 11.68 -9.70 -4.48
N VAL A 7 10.71 -10.43 -3.97
CA VAL A 7 9.87 -9.98 -2.86
C VAL A 7 10.50 -10.44 -1.55
N ARG A 8 11.12 -9.53 -0.82
CA ARG A 8 11.70 -9.82 0.52
C ARG A 8 10.98 -9.08 1.63
N ARG A 9 10.47 -7.88 1.35
CA ARG A 9 9.73 -7.04 2.30
C ARG A 9 8.42 -6.54 1.70
N ALA A 10 7.31 -6.77 2.39
CA ALA A 10 5.98 -6.34 1.96
C ALA A 10 5.33 -5.42 3.01
N LEU A 11 4.87 -4.24 2.58
CA LEU A 11 4.08 -3.32 3.41
C LEU A 11 2.59 -3.53 3.14
N LEU A 12 1.85 -3.98 4.15
CA LEU A 12 0.42 -4.26 4.08
C LEU A 12 -0.35 -3.20 4.88
N SER A 13 -1.19 -2.41 4.21
CA SER A 13 -2.07 -1.41 4.83
C SER A 13 -3.37 -1.33 4.06
N VAL A 14 -4.33 -2.19 4.42
CA VAL A 14 -5.59 -2.34 3.70
C VAL A 14 -6.76 -1.87 4.56
N SER A 15 -7.85 -1.44 3.94
CA SER A 15 -9.14 -1.22 4.60
C SER A 15 -9.97 -2.51 4.59
N ASP A 16 -10.22 -3.07 3.39
CA ASP A 16 -10.83 -4.39 3.21
C ASP A 16 -9.82 -5.50 3.54
N LYS A 17 -10.20 -6.39 4.46
CA LYS A 17 -9.38 -7.50 4.97
C LYS A 17 -9.62 -8.82 4.26
N LYS A 18 -10.50 -8.86 3.25
CA LYS A 18 -10.81 -10.08 2.50
C LYS A 18 -9.53 -10.72 1.94
N GLY A 19 -9.29 -11.98 2.27
CA GLY A 19 -8.13 -12.76 1.80
C GLY A 19 -6.78 -12.30 2.32
N LEU A 20 -6.72 -11.27 3.18
CA LEU A 20 -5.48 -10.67 3.65
C LEU A 20 -4.61 -11.68 4.43
N VAL A 21 -5.24 -12.47 5.31
CA VAL A 21 -4.53 -13.38 6.20
C VAL A 21 -3.90 -14.52 5.41
N GLU A 22 -4.63 -15.09 4.46
CA GLU A 22 -4.17 -16.13 3.55
C GLU A 22 -3.02 -15.60 2.69
N PHE A 23 -3.18 -14.38 2.15
CA PHE A 23 -2.16 -13.72 1.35
C PHE A 23 -0.87 -13.50 2.14
N ALA A 24 -0.98 -12.90 3.33
CA ALA A 24 0.16 -12.63 4.19
C ALA A 24 0.84 -13.91 4.70
N ARG A 25 0.08 -14.99 4.95
CA ARG A 25 0.63 -16.30 5.31
C ARG A 25 1.39 -16.92 4.15
N GLY A 26 0.89 -16.79 2.92
CA GLY A 26 1.60 -17.21 1.71
C GLY A 26 2.92 -16.46 1.53
N LEU A 27 2.93 -15.15 1.71
CA LEU A 27 4.16 -14.36 1.69
C LEU A 27 5.14 -14.79 2.80
N ALA A 28 4.65 -14.92 4.04
CA ALA A 28 5.48 -15.28 5.19
C ALA A 28 6.10 -16.69 5.06
N SER A 29 5.38 -17.66 4.46
CA SER A 29 5.92 -19.00 4.23
C SER A 29 7.08 -19.02 3.22
N MET A 30 7.19 -17.99 2.38
CA MET A 30 8.30 -17.76 1.47
C MET A 30 9.42 -16.89 2.09
N GLY A 31 9.34 -16.58 3.39
CA GLY A 31 10.33 -15.79 4.10
C GLY A 31 10.21 -14.28 3.90
N VAL A 32 9.09 -13.80 3.33
CA VAL A 32 8.83 -12.37 3.17
C VAL A 32 8.56 -11.74 4.54
N GLU A 33 9.28 -10.66 4.84
CA GLU A 33 9.06 -9.87 6.04
C GLU A 33 7.85 -8.94 5.85
N ILE A 34 6.90 -9.03 6.78
CA ILE A 34 5.66 -8.25 6.74
C ILE A 34 5.79 -7.01 7.62
N ILE A 35 5.59 -5.85 7.00
CA ILE A 35 5.44 -4.55 7.65
C ILE A 35 3.96 -4.17 7.59
N SER A 36 3.38 -3.68 8.69
CA SER A 36 1.99 -3.25 8.68
C SER A 36 1.71 -2.14 9.69
N THR A 37 0.48 -1.62 9.69
CA THR A 37 0.05 -0.53 10.57
C THR A 37 -1.41 -0.69 11.00
N GLY A 38 -1.74 -0.15 12.18
CA GLY A 38 -3.09 -0.04 12.72
C GLY A 38 -3.88 -1.36 12.71
N GLY A 39 -5.14 -1.30 12.26
CA GLY A 39 -6.03 -2.46 12.21
C GLY A 39 -5.53 -3.61 11.32
N THR A 40 -4.70 -3.32 10.31
CA THR A 40 -4.08 -4.36 9.47
C THR A 40 -3.06 -5.16 10.27
N ALA A 41 -2.18 -4.49 11.02
CA ALA A 41 -1.20 -5.16 11.88
C ALA A 41 -1.89 -6.02 12.95
N ARG A 42 -2.97 -5.51 13.56
CA ARG A 42 -3.79 -6.27 14.52
C ARG A 42 -4.35 -7.56 13.93
N THR A 43 -5.03 -7.46 12.78
CA THR A 43 -5.63 -8.62 12.07
C THR A 43 -4.59 -9.71 11.79
N LEU A 44 -3.40 -9.30 11.33
CA LEU A 44 -2.33 -10.23 11.00
C LEU A 44 -1.74 -10.91 12.24
N ARG A 45 -1.59 -10.19 13.36
CA ARG A 45 -1.11 -10.76 14.63
C ARG A 45 -2.09 -11.73 15.25
N GLU A 46 -3.39 -11.43 15.20
CA GLU A 46 -4.44 -12.35 15.66
C GLU A 46 -4.39 -13.68 14.89
N ALA A 47 -3.97 -13.63 13.61
CA ALA A 47 -3.69 -14.81 12.79
C ALA A 47 -2.32 -15.47 13.05
N SER A 48 -1.60 -15.06 14.11
CA SER A 48 -0.27 -15.53 14.51
C SER A 48 0.85 -15.27 13.48
N LEU A 49 0.73 -14.21 12.68
CA LEU A 49 1.80 -13.79 11.77
C LEU A 49 2.76 -12.83 12.46
N LYS A 50 4.05 -12.98 12.17
CA LYS A 50 5.08 -12.01 12.59
C LYS A 50 4.94 -10.75 11.74
N VAL A 51 4.72 -9.62 12.40
CA VAL A 51 4.53 -8.31 11.78
C VAL A 51 5.44 -7.31 12.47
N GLN A 52 6.22 -6.56 11.69
CA GLN A 52 6.89 -5.35 12.16
C GLN A 52 5.94 -4.16 12.00
N GLU A 53 5.72 -3.36 13.05
CA GLU A 53 4.91 -2.16 12.87
C GLU A 53 5.66 -1.06 12.13
N VAL A 54 4.91 -0.25 11.38
CA VAL A 54 5.43 1.01 10.82
C VAL A 54 5.96 1.91 11.94
N ALA A 55 5.27 2.04 13.07
CA ALA A 55 5.72 2.89 14.18
C ALA A 55 7.05 2.41 14.78
N GLU A 56 7.24 1.10 14.91
CA GLU A 56 8.52 0.50 15.34
C GLU A 56 9.63 0.75 14.31
N LEU A 57 9.30 0.68 13.02
CA LEU A 57 10.24 0.88 11.92
C LEU A 57 10.67 2.34 11.77
N THR A 58 9.76 3.29 11.96
CA THR A 58 10.01 4.73 11.79
C THR A 58 10.51 5.38 13.07
N GLY A 59 10.26 4.78 14.24
CA GLY A 59 10.44 5.41 15.54
C GLY A 59 9.44 6.54 15.81
N PHE A 60 8.40 6.66 14.99
CA PHE A 60 7.41 7.74 15.07
C PHE A 60 6.02 7.16 15.39
N PRO A 61 5.36 7.64 16.47
CA PRO A 61 4.09 7.09 16.90
C PRO A 61 2.96 7.45 15.92
N GLU A 62 1.87 6.70 16.00
CA GLU A 62 0.62 7.12 15.36
C GLU A 62 0.08 8.37 16.04
N MET A 63 -0.32 9.38 15.26
CA MET A 63 -0.82 10.66 15.75
C MET A 63 -1.87 11.25 14.80
N LEU A 64 -2.63 12.23 15.28
CA LEU A 64 -3.72 12.90 14.53
C LEU A 64 -4.75 11.87 14.02
N ASP A 65 -5.21 10.99 14.92
CA ASP A 65 -6.20 9.94 14.64
C ASP A 65 -5.84 9.05 13.43
N GLY A 66 -4.53 8.80 13.25
CA GLY A 66 -4.02 7.92 12.19
C GLY A 66 -3.79 8.59 10.84
N ARG A 67 -4.00 9.91 10.72
CA ARG A 67 -3.83 10.67 9.48
C ARG A 67 -2.40 10.67 8.92
N VAL A 68 -1.38 10.50 9.77
CA VAL A 68 0.04 10.62 9.37
C VAL A 68 0.89 9.38 9.67
N LYS A 69 0.29 8.18 9.69
CA LYS A 69 1.00 6.94 10.07
C LYS A 69 2.09 6.45 9.10
N THR A 70 1.94 6.70 7.79
CA THR A 70 2.85 6.16 6.75
C THR A 70 3.60 7.23 5.96
N LEU A 71 3.31 8.51 6.20
CA LEU A 71 3.91 9.65 5.50
C LEU A 71 5.32 9.95 6.04
N HIS A 72 6.22 8.97 5.94
CA HIS A 72 7.55 9.02 6.54
C HIS A 72 8.65 8.64 5.52
N PRO A 73 9.83 9.29 5.56
CA PRO A 73 10.95 8.97 4.66
C PRO A 73 11.45 7.53 4.73
N PHE A 74 11.34 6.85 5.89
CA PHE A 74 11.70 5.43 5.98
C PHE A 74 10.80 4.54 5.11
N ILE A 75 9.51 4.90 4.99
CA ILE A 75 8.57 4.16 4.17
C ILE A 75 8.75 4.54 2.71
N HIS A 76 8.66 5.83 2.39
CA HIS A 76 8.73 6.29 1.01
C HIS A 76 10.13 6.14 0.39
N GLY A 77 11.21 6.25 1.17
CA GLY A 77 12.57 5.95 0.72
C GLY A 77 12.74 4.47 0.40
N GLY A 78 12.21 3.58 1.25
CA GLY A 78 12.19 2.14 1.00
C GLY A 78 11.45 1.77 -0.29
N ILE A 79 10.36 2.49 -0.61
CA ILE A 79 9.55 2.30 -1.81
C ILE A 79 10.17 2.94 -3.06
N LEU A 80 10.64 4.19 -2.99
CA LEU A 80 10.99 5.00 -4.16
C LEU A 80 12.45 4.90 -4.60
N ALA A 81 13.32 4.29 -3.80
CA ALA A 81 14.71 4.09 -4.20
C ALA A 81 14.79 3.22 -5.46
N ARG A 82 15.49 3.74 -6.46
CA ARG A 82 15.74 3.06 -7.73
C ARG A 82 16.79 1.97 -7.50
N ARG A 83 16.40 0.71 -7.68
CA ARG A 83 17.24 -0.46 -7.34
C ARG A 83 18.48 -0.57 -8.22
N GLU A 84 18.38 -0.06 -9.44
CA GLU A 84 19.45 -0.07 -10.43
C GLU A 84 20.46 1.07 -10.27
N LEU A 85 20.21 2.03 -9.39
CA LEU A 85 21.06 3.20 -9.17
C LEU A 85 21.86 3.03 -7.86
N PRO A 86 23.15 2.71 -7.92
CA PRO A 86 23.96 2.43 -6.72
C PRO A 86 23.92 3.54 -5.68
N GLU A 87 23.82 4.79 -6.11
CA GLU A 87 23.77 5.98 -5.25
C GLU A 87 22.52 5.96 -4.35
N HIS A 88 21.35 5.57 -4.88
CA HIS A 88 20.14 5.45 -4.08
C HIS A 88 20.28 4.33 -3.03
N MET A 89 20.88 3.20 -3.41
CA MET A 89 21.09 2.08 -2.49
C MET A 89 22.11 2.42 -1.40
N ALA A 90 23.12 3.24 -1.72
CA ALA A 90 24.07 3.77 -0.75
C ALA A 90 23.39 4.73 0.24
N GLN A 91 22.51 5.62 -0.24
CA GLN A 91 21.72 6.50 0.63
C GLN A 91 20.81 5.70 1.57
N LEU A 92 20.09 4.69 1.06
CA LEU A 92 19.28 3.81 1.89
C LEU A 92 20.11 3.15 2.99
N LYS A 93 21.27 2.60 2.65
CA LYS A 93 22.18 1.97 3.61
C LYS A 93 22.68 2.98 4.66
N ALA A 94 23.08 4.18 4.25
CA ALA A 94 23.58 5.22 5.17
C ALA A 94 22.53 5.66 6.20
N HIS A 95 21.25 5.60 5.85
CA HIS A 95 20.14 5.96 6.72
C HIS A 95 19.44 4.75 7.36
N ASN A 96 19.99 3.54 7.24
CA ASN A 96 19.39 2.29 7.74
C ASN A 96 17.97 2.01 7.22
N ILE A 97 17.65 2.48 6.01
CA ILE A 97 16.37 2.25 5.36
C ILE A 97 16.48 0.99 4.51
N LYS A 98 15.59 0.02 4.74
CA LYS A 98 15.52 -1.20 3.93
C LYS A 98 14.55 -1.00 2.75
N PRO A 99 14.87 -1.56 1.57
CA PRO A 99 13.92 -1.69 0.47
C PRO A 99 12.57 -2.27 0.89
N ILE A 100 11.49 -1.77 0.27
CA ILE A 100 10.17 -2.40 0.29
C ILE A 100 9.89 -2.86 -1.14
N ASP A 101 9.63 -4.14 -1.33
CA ASP A 101 9.52 -4.78 -2.65
C ASP A 101 8.07 -5.00 -3.06
N MET A 102 7.15 -4.99 -2.09
CA MET A 102 5.72 -5.07 -2.32
C MET A 102 4.96 -4.09 -1.41
N VAL A 103 3.94 -3.44 -1.96
CA VAL A 103 3.02 -2.56 -1.23
C VAL A 103 1.60 -3.02 -1.51
N VAL A 104 0.89 -3.44 -0.47
CA VAL A 104 -0.48 -3.98 -0.53
C VAL A 104 -1.41 -3.00 0.17
N VAL A 105 -2.20 -2.27 -0.61
CA VAL A 105 -3.05 -1.18 -0.12
C VAL A 105 -4.33 -1.15 -0.91
N ASN A 106 -5.47 -1.26 -0.23
CA ASN A 106 -6.77 -0.92 -0.79
C ASN A 106 -7.35 0.26 -0.01
N LEU A 107 -7.99 1.17 -0.75
CA LEU A 107 -8.57 2.39 -0.20
C LEU A 107 -9.91 2.09 0.44
N TYR A 108 -10.24 2.82 1.50
CA TYR A 108 -11.59 2.80 2.04
C TYR A 108 -12.57 3.26 0.94
N PRO A 109 -13.75 2.63 0.80
CA PRO A 109 -14.71 2.99 -0.23
C PRO A 109 -15.35 4.35 0.09
N PHE A 110 -14.69 5.43 -0.31
CA PHE A 110 -15.17 6.80 -0.15
C PHE A 110 -16.55 6.98 -0.79
N GLU A 111 -16.77 6.38 -1.96
CA GLU A 111 -18.08 6.32 -2.64
C GLU A 111 -19.17 5.75 -1.74
N ALA A 112 -18.93 4.58 -1.14
CA ALA A 112 -19.87 3.97 -0.20
C ALA A 112 -20.06 4.79 1.09
N THR A 113 -19.18 5.73 1.40
CA THR A 113 -19.31 6.62 2.56
C THR A 113 -20.26 7.77 2.25
N ILE A 114 -20.05 8.43 1.12
CA ILE A 114 -20.86 9.59 0.70
C ILE A 114 -22.26 9.19 0.22
N GLU A 115 -22.47 7.90 -0.10
CA GLU A 115 -23.79 7.34 -0.42
C GLU A 115 -24.63 6.95 0.81
N LYS A 116 -24.04 6.93 2.02
CA LYS A 116 -24.80 6.62 3.24
C LYS A 116 -25.84 7.72 3.52
N PRO A 117 -27.11 7.36 3.76
CA PRO A 117 -28.11 8.33 4.18
C PRO A 117 -27.66 9.07 5.45
N GLY A 118 -27.64 10.40 5.41
CA GLY A 118 -27.25 11.23 6.55
C GLY A 118 -25.73 11.41 6.75
N CYS A 119 -24.89 10.99 5.81
CA CYS A 119 -23.45 11.26 5.85
C CYS A 119 -23.20 12.77 5.92
N SER A 120 -22.52 13.21 6.98
CA SER A 120 -22.18 14.62 7.18
C SER A 120 -20.95 15.01 6.36
N GLU A 121 -20.77 16.32 6.12
CA GLU A 121 -19.56 16.83 5.46
C GLU A 121 -18.29 16.47 6.25
N GLN A 122 -18.35 16.59 7.58
CA GLN A 122 -17.25 16.23 8.46
C GLN A 122 -16.91 14.74 8.36
N GLU A 123 -17.92 13.86 8.32
CA GLU A 123 -17.72 12.42 8.14
C GLU A 123 -17.07 12.11 6.79
N ALA A 124 -17.54 12.73 5.71
CA ALA A 124 -16.95 12.55 4.39
C ALA A 124 -15.48 13.03 4.37
N ILE A 125 -15.17 14.21 4.92
CA ILE A 125 -13.79 14.74 4.99
C ILE A 125 -12.87 13.79 5.77
N GLU A 126 -13.32 13.20 6.88
CA GLU A 126 -12.49 12.26 7.67
C GLU A 126 -12.15 10.99 6.89
N HIS A 127 -12.99 10.59 5.93
CA HIS A 127 -12.78 9.40 5.11
C HIS A 127 -11.99 9.67 3.82
N ILE A 128 -11.48 10.89 3.62
CA ILE A 128 -10.50 11.18 2.57
C ILE A 128 -9.13 10.66 3.02
N ASP A 129 -8.68 9.58 2.40
CA ASP A 129 -7.40 8.94 2.67
C ASP A 129 -6.26 9.70 1.98
N ILE A 130 -5.24 10.06 2.77
CA ILE A 130 -4.01 10.66 2.27
C ILE A 130 -2.90 9.61 2.14
N GLY A 131 -2.73 8.78 3.17
CA GLY A 131 -1.64 7.80 3.25
C GLY A 131 -1.76 6.71 2.19
N GLY A 132 -2.96 6.17 1.98
CA GLY A 132 -3.25 5.13 1.00
C GLY A 132 -2.84 5.54 -0.42
N PRO A 133 -3.39 6.64 -0.98
CA PRO A 133 -3.00 7.12 -2.31
C PRO A 133 -1.50 7.45 -2.41
N CYS A 134 -0.89 8.01 -1.37
CA CYS A 134 0.56 8.24 -1.35
C CYS A 134 1.37 6.95 -1.49
N LEU A 135 1.02 5.88 -0.76
CA LEU A 135 1.68 4.57 -0.86
C LEU A 135 1.48 3.94 -2.25
N ILE A 136 0.25 3.93 -2.74
CA ILE A 136 -0.13 3.35 -4.04
C ILE A 136 0.66 4.03 -5.15
N ARG A 137 0.63 5.37 -5.22
CA ARG A 137 1.31 6.15 -6.27
C ARG A 137 2.83 5.99 -6.20
N ALA A 138 3.40 5.95 -4.99
CA ALA A 138 4.83 5.77 -4.82
C ALA A 138 5.30 4.39 -5.34
N ALA A 139 4.57 3.33 -5.00
CA ALA A 139 4.88 1.97 -5.44
C ALA A 139 4.67 1.81 -6.95
N ALA A 140 3.54 2.31 -7.48
CA ALA A 140 3.24 2.27 -8.92
C ALA A 140 4.27 3.04 -9.76
N LYS A 141 4.74 4.21 -9.26
CA LYS A 141 5.83 4.96 -9.91
C LYS A 141 7.10 4.12 -10.03
N ASN A 142 7.46 3.36 -8.98
CA ASN A 142 8.67 2.55 -8.92
C ASN A 142 8.41 1.06 -9.28
N HIS A 143 7.47 0.78 -10.18
CA HIS A 143 7.06 -0.57 -10.56
C HIS A 143 8.18 -1.46 -11.13
N THR A 144 9.35 -0.89 -11.44
CA THR A 144 10.54 -1.65 -11.84
C THR A 144 11.24 -2.34 -10.68
N GLY A 145 10.97 -1.90 -9.43
CA GLY A 145 11.56 -2.44 -8.21
C GLY A 145 10.56 -2.70 -7.08
N VAL A 146 9.28 -2.35 -7.24
CA VAL A 146 8.21 -2.55 -6.25
C VAL A 146 6.93 -3.04 -6.93
N ALA A 147 6.32 -4.12 -6.45
CA ALA A 147 4.99 -4.54 -6.87
C ALA A 147 3.91 -3.86 -6.00
N VAL A 148 2.94 -3.19 -6.63
CA VAL A 148 1.80 -2.58 -5.92
C VAL A 148 0.56 -3.45 -6.08
N VAL A 149 -0.14 -3.78 -4.99
CA VAL A 149 -1.34 -4.64 -5.04
C VAL A 149 -2.49 -3.90 -4.39
N VAL A 150 -3.54 -3.64 -5.17
CA VAL A 150 -4.66 -2.79 -4.74
C VAL A 150 -6.01 -3.50 -4.66
N ASP A 151 -6.06 -4.76 -5.07
CA ASP A 151 -7.28 -5.55 -5.18
C ASP A 151 -7.04 -6.97 -4.63
N PRO A 152 -7.84 -7.44 -3.67
CA PRO A 152 -7.76 -8.82 -3.16
C PRO A 152 -7.88 -9.91 -4.22
N GLN A 153 -8.49 -9.65 -5.38
CA GLN A 153 -8.58 -10.63 -6.47
C GLN A 153 -7.20 -10.99 -7.05
N ASP A 154 -6.20 -10.11 -6.90
CA ASP A 154 -4.86 -10.35 -7.40
C ASP A 154 -4.02 -11.24 -6.45
N TYR A 155 -4.47 -11.49 -5.22
CA TYR A 155 -3.69 -12.16 -4.18
C TYR A 155 -3.27 -13.58 -4.55
N GLU A 156 -4.21 -14.45 -4.91
CA GLU A 156 -3.90 -15.85 -5.22
C GLU A 156 -3.10 -16.01 -6.52
N PRO A 157 -3.47 -15.35 -7.64
CA PRO A 157 -2.65 -15.38 -8.86
C PRO A 157 -1.20 -14.91 -8.60
N LEU A 158 -1.03 -13.85 -7.80
CA LEU A 158 0.29 -13.31 -7.48
C LEU A 158 1.10 -14.25 -6.59
N LEU A 159 0.49 -14.89 -5.60
CA LEU A 159 1.17 -15.93 -4.83
C LEU A 159 1.60 -17.10 -5.70
N GLY A 160 0.78 -17.49 -6.69
CA GLY A 160 1.13 -18.49 -7.69
C GLY A 160 2.40 -18.10 -8.45
N GLU A 161 2.43 -16.90 -9.01
CA GLU A 161 3.60 -16.38 -9.75
C GLU A 161 4.86 -16.31 -8.86
N ILE A 162 4.74 -15.82 -7.63
CA ILE A 162 5.88 -15.70 -6.70
C ILE A 162 6.43 -17.10 -6.39
N ARG A 163 5.58 -18.10 -6.16
CA ARG A 163 5.98 -19.48 -5.90
C ARG A 163 6.71 -20.08 -7.11
N GLU A 164 6.13 -19.97 -8.31
CA GLU A 164 6.69 -20.52 -9.54
C GLU A 164 8.06 -19.93 -9.88
N HIS A 165 8.27 -18.65 -9.57
CA HIS A 165 9.50 -17.94 -9.88
C HIS A 165 10.49 -17.81 -8.70
N GLY A 166 10.29 -18.60 -7.63
CA GLY A 166 11.22 -18.67 -6.51
C GLY A 166 11.33 -17.34 -5.74
N GLY A 167 10.20 -16.75 -5.37
CA GLY A 167 10.13 -15.50 -4.62
C GLY A 167 10.09 -14.23 -5.49
N LYS A 168 9.78 -14.35 -6.79
CA LYS A 168 9.93 -13.23 -7.74
C LYS A 168 8.66 -12.95 -8.56
N ILE A 169 8.49 -11.70 -8.94
CA ILE A 169 7.40 -11.22 -9.81
C ILE A 169 8.00 -10.71 -11.12
N SER A 170 7.38 -11.02 -12.25
CA SER A 170 7.79 -10.50 -13.55
C SER A 170 7.54 -8.98 -13.67
N LEU A 171 8.38 -8.30 -14.44
CA LEU A 171 8.17 -6.88 -14.71
C LEU A 171 6.84 -6.62 -15.46
N SER A 172 6.38 -7.58 -16.27
CA SER A 172 5.07 -7.50 -16.93
C SER A 172 3.91 -7.46 -15.93
N THR A 173 3.90 -8.35 -14.94
CA THR A 173 2.89 -8.34 -13.88
C THR A 173 2.96 -7.05 -13.08
N SER A 174 4.17 -6.65 -12.65
CA SER A 174 4.35 -5.42 -11.88
C SER A 174 3.87 -4.17 -12.64
N ARG A 175 4.09 -4.11 -13.97
CA ARG A 175 3.60 -3.02 -14.81
C ARG A 175 2.07 -3.00 -14.91
N ALA A 176 1.43 -4.17 -15.07
CA ALA A 176 -0.02 -4.27 -15.11
C ALA A 176 -0.66 -3.83 -13.77
N LEU A 177 -0.07 -4.28 -12.67
CA LEU A 177 -0.42 -3.87 -11.31
C LEU A 177 -0.29 -2.34 -11.12
N ALA A 178 0.78 -1.73 -11.62
CA ALA A 178 1.00 -0.29 -11.55
C ALA A 178 -0.03 0.50 -12.37
N GLN A 179 -0.43 0.01 -13.55
CA GLN A 179 -1.51 0.60 -14.33
C GLN A 179 -2.82 0.58 -13.53
N LYS A 180 -3.22 -0.59 -13.01
CA LYS A 180 -4.41 -0.76 -12.17
C LYS A 180 -4.41 0.17 -10.95
N ALA A 181 -3.25 0.33 -10.32
CA ALA A 181 -3.05 1.24 -9.19
C ALA A 181 -3.29 2.71 -9.56
N PHE A 182 -2.76 3.19 -10.70
CA PHE A 182 -3.01 4.57 -11.13
C PHE A 182 -4.46 4.80 -11.56
N GLU A 183 -5.10 3.83 -12.22
CA GLU A 183 -6.54 3.86 -12.53
C GLU A 183 -7.39 3.99 -11.26
N LEU A 184 -7.06 3.22 -10.20
CA LEU A 184 -7.73 3.32 -8.91
C LEU A 184 -7.62 4.73 -8.31
N THR A 185 -6.40 5.29 -8.24
CA THR A 185 -6.19 6.63 -7.65
C THR A 185 -6.83 7.74 -8.48
N SER A 186 -6.82 7.62 -9.81
CA SER A 186 -7.51 8.56 -10.71
C SER A 186 -9.01 8.59 -10.43
N ARG A 187 -9.64 7.41 -10.30
CA ARG A 187 -11.06 7.29 -9.95
C ARG A 187 -11.35 7.85 -8.55
N TYR A 188 -10.49 7.56 -7.59
CA TYR A 188 -10.62 8.01 -6.20
C TYR A 188 -10.62 9.55 -6.12
N ASP A 189 -9.63 10.20 -6.71
CA ASP A 189 -9.53 11.67 -6.72
C ASP A 189 -10.70 12.32 -7.47
N ALA A 190 -11.15 11.70 -8.57
CA ALA A 190 -12.31 12.18 -9.32
C ALA A 190 -13.62 12.12 -8.51
N LEU A 191 -13.79 11.11 -7.65
CA LEU A 191 -14.94 11.01 -6.74
C LEU A 191 -14.91 12.13 -5.68
N ILE A 192 -13.75 12.37 -5.07
CA ILE A 192 -13.56 13.44 -4.08
C ILE A 192 -13.84 14.81 -4.71
N ALA A 193 -13.26 15.09 -5.89
CA ALA A 193 -13.46 16.36 -6.58
C ALA A 193 -14.94 16.61 -6.93
N ARG A 194 -15.64 15.57 -7.41
CA ARG A 194 -17.09 15.66 -7.68
C ARG A 194 -17.90 15.91 -6.41
N TRP A 195 -17.56 15.25 -5.32
CA TRP A 195 -18.24 15.44 -4.03
C TRP A 195 -18.04 16.86 -3.50
N LEU A 196 -16.79 17.35 -3.44
CA LEU A 196 -16.48 18.73 -3.04
C LEU A 196 -17.21 19.77 -3.91
N GLY A 197 -17.30 19.53 -5.22
CA GLY A 197 -18.01 20.39 -6.15
C GLY A 197 -19.53 20.44 -5.92
N LYS A 198 -20.14 19.36 -5.41
CA LYS A 198 -21.57 19.35 -5.05
C LYS A 198 -21.83 20.14 -3.76
N SER A 199 -20.96 19.99 -2.75
CA SER A 199 -21.08 20.73 -1.48
C SER A 199 -20.97 22.24 -1.67
N ALA A 200 -20.17 22.70 -2.65
CA ALA A 200 -20.03 24.12 -2.97
C ALA A 200 -21.29 24.77 -3.61
N CYS A 201 -22.20 23.98 -4.19
CA CYS A 201 -23.42 24.48 -4.84
C CYS A 201 -24.66 24.58 -3.91
N GLY A 202 -24.51 24.32 -2.61
CA GLY A 202 -25.59 24.41 -1.61
C GLY A 202 -25.57 25.66 -0.73
N ALA A 203 -24.62 26.58 -0.96
CA ALA A 203 -24.54 27.88 -0.30
C ALA A 203 -25.02 28.99 -1.26
N SER A 204 -26.32 29.05 -1.49
CA SER A 204 -27.02 30.19 -2.09
C SER A 204 -28.46 30.21 -1.64
#